data_AF-A0A2T6ZNZ7-F1
#
_entry.id   AF-A0A2T6ZNZ7-F1
#
_cell.length_a   1.000
_cell.length_b   1.000
_cell.length_c   1.000
_cell.angle_alpha   90.00
_cell.angle_beta   90.00
_cell.angle_gamma   90.00
#
_symmetry.space_group_name_H-M   'P 1'
#
loop_
_entity.id
_entity.type
_entity.pdbx_description
1 polymer ?
#
loop_
_entity_poly.entity_id
_entity_poly.type
_entity_poly.pdbx_seq_one_letter_code
_entity_poly.pdbx_strand_id
1 'polypeptide(L)'
;GTGEWIFKSGQYKKWRESTQSKLLWLRGGPGTGKTMLAKCVAAEFLKKLDNPSNEAKLFFYFATPDILTDATSANEAELSQLTLAKVARDLLYSILSQDENLFGGCKAELKTQGERFFTNPNSLWKVLRKVIEDYQTGPVYILIDGIDGLKGTLHRKLIRRILGLM
;
A
#
# COMPACT_ATOMS: atom_id res chain seq x y z
N GLY A 1 -7.41 -5.58 25.22
CA GLY A 1 -8.40 -6.23 24.35
C GLY A 1 -7.71 -6.70 23.07
N THR A 2 -8.01 -7.90 22.59
CA THR A 2 -7.26 -8.60 21.52
C THR A 2 -7.53 -8.08 20.10
N GLY A 3 -8.38 -7.05 19.94
CA GLY A 3 -8.72 -6.49 18.62
C GLY A 3 -9.70 -7.31 17.79
N GLU A 4 -10.07 -8.52 18.25
CA GLU A 4 -10.93 -9.47 17.53
C GLU A 4 -12.34 -8.96 17.17
N TRP A 5 -12.81 -7.93 17.86
CA TRP A 5 -14.11 -7.32 17.57
C TRP A 5 -14.24 -6.84 16.12
N ILE A 6 -13.11 -6.49 15.47
CA ILE A 6 -13.10 -6.03 14.08
C ILE A 6 -13.68 -7.08 13.12
N PHE A 7 -13.43 -8.36 13.36
CA PHE A 7 -13.90 -9.46 12.52
C PHE A 7 -15.40 -9.70 12.63
N LYS A 8 -16.00 -9.25 13.72
CA LYS A 8 -17.45 -9.29 13.94
C LYS A 8 -18.14 -8.07 13.33
N SER A 9 -17.39 -7.01 13.00
CA SER A 9 -17.96 -5.77 12.45
C SER A 9 -18.52 -5.96 11.05
N GLY A 10 -19.68 -5.36 10.78
CA GLY A 10 -20.30 -5.40 9.45
C GLY A 10 -19.47 -4.71 8.37
N GLN A 11 -18.66 -3.71 8.73
CA GLN A 11 -17.76 -3.01 7.79
C GLN A 11 -16.63 -3.94 7.32
N TYR A 12 -16.01 -4.67 8.23
CA TYR A 12 -14.98 -5.64 7.89
C TYR A 12 -15.53 -6.76 7.00
N LYS A 13 -16.68 -7.35 7.35
CA LYS A 13 -17.31 -8.41 6.56
C LYS A 13 -17.63 -7.96 5.14
N LYS A 14 -18.30 -6.80 5.00
CA LYS A 14 -18.60 -6.20 3.68
C LYS A 14 -17.35 -5.92 2.85
N TRP A 15 -16.28 -5.44 3.47
CA TRP A 15 -15.02 -5.23 2.79
C TRP A 15 -14.38 -6.55 2.35
N ARG A 16 -14.36 -7.56 3.23
CA ARG A 16 -13.73 -8.86 3.01
C ARG A 16 -14.42 -9.70 1.94
N GLU A 17 -15.76 -9.63 1.88
CA GLU A 17 -16.60 -10.40 0.97
C GLU A 17 -16.81 -9.71 -0.39
N SER A 18 -16.25 -8.51 -0.60
CA SER A 18 -16.41 -7.79 -1.86
C SER A 18 -15.61 -8.43 -2.99
N THR A 19 -16.24 -8.55 -4.16
CA THR A 19 -15.59 -8.96 -5.42
C THR A 19 -14.91 -7.80 -6.15
N GLN A 20 -15.09 -6.56 -5.68
CA GLN A 20 -14.47 -5.36 -6.21
C GLN A 20 -13.42 -4.83 -5.24
N SER A 21 -12.49 -4.02 -5.76
CA SER A 21 -11.58 -3.23 -4.95
C SER A 21 -12.36 -2.42 -3.91
N LYS A 22 -12.04 -2.57 -2.62
CA LYS A 22 -12.63 -1.79 -1.51
C LYS A 22 -11.58 -1.29 -0.52
N LEU A 23 -11.85 -0.13 0.08
CA LEU A 23 -11.06 0.46 1.15
C LEU A 23 -11.70 0.16 2.51
N LEU A 24 -10.94 -0.44 3.43
CA LEU A 24 -11.29 -0.51 4.85
C LEU A 24 -10.51 0.57 5.58
N TRP A 25 -11.20 1.55 6.16
CA TRP A 25 -10.57 2.70 6.78
C TRP A 25 -10.76 2.69 8.30
N LEU A 26 -9.67 2.49 9.04
CA LEU A 26 -9.67 2.47 10.51
C LEU A 26 -9.45 3.87 11.07
N ARG A 27 -10.48 4.44 11.73
CA ARG A 27 -10.41 5.77 12.39
C ARG A 27 -10.36 5.60 13.90
N GLY A 28 -9.59 6.46 14.55
CA GLY A 28 -9.46 6.50 16.00
C GLY A 28 -8.38 7.49 16.41
N GLY A 29 -8.45 7.97 17.64
CA GLY A 29 -7.43 8.86 18.20
C GLY A 29 -6.06 8.18 18.37
N PRO A 30 -5.03 8.94 18.76
CA PRO A 30 -3.78 8.36 19.24
C PRO A 30 -4.03 7.36 20.38
N GLY A 31 -3.28 6.26 20.42
CA GLY A 31 -3.40 5.26 21.49
C GLY A 31 -4.64 4.36 21.45
N THR A 32 -5.58 4.52 20.49
CA THR A 32 -6.79 3.68 20.42
C THR A 32 -6.58 2.30 19.81
N GLY A 33 -5.34 1.89 19.56
CA GLY A 33 -5.01 0.55 19.05
C GLY A 33 -5.24 0.34 17.54
N LYS A 34 -5.26 1.40 16.71
CA LYS A 34 -5.43 1.27 15.24
C LYS A 34 -4.41 0.33 14.60
N THR A 35 -3.12 0.52 14.89
CA THR A 35 -2.03 -0.35 14.43
C THR A 35 -2.21 -1.79 14.92
N MET A 36 -2.71 -1.99 16.14
CA MET A 36 -2.99 -3.34 16.65
C MET A 36 -4.12 -4.00 15.85
N LEU A 37 -5.21 -3.28 15.56
CA LEU A 37 -6.30 -3.80 14.72
C LEU A 37 -5.84 -4.12 13.29
N ALA A 38 -5.03 -3.25 12.70
CA ALA A 38 -4.41 -3.45 11.40
C ALA A 38 -3.54 -4.72 11.37
N LYS A 39 -2.74 -4.94 12.43
CA LYS A 39 -1.95 -6.17 12.63
C LYS A 39 -2.82 -7.41 12.83
N CYS A 40 -3.91 -7.32 13.61
CA CYS A 40 -4.85 -8.43 13.76
C CYS A 40 -5.44 -8.86 12.42
N VAL A 41 -5.88 -7.88 11.62
CA VAL A 41 -6.40 -8.13 10.27
C VAL A 41 -5.34 -8.83 9.42
N ALA A 42 -4.14 -8.27 9.35
CA ALA A 42 -3.01 -8.86 8.63
C ALA A 42 -2.65 -10.29 9.10
N ALA A 43 -2.70 -10.56 10.41
CA ALA A 43 -2.43 -11.90 10.93
C ALA A 43 -3.51 -12.91 10.50
N GLU A 44 -4.79 -12.53 10.51
CA GLU A 44 -5.88 -13.38 10.00
C GLU A 44 -5.74 -13.66 8.49
N PHE A 45 -5.17 -12.72 7.74
CA PHE A 45 -4.81 -12.92 6.34
C PHE A 45 -3.69 -13.95 6.18
N LEU A 46 -2.60 -13.77 6.91
CA LEU A 46 -1.42 -14.65 6.82
C LEU A 46 -1.75 -16.08 7.25
N LYS A 47 -2.57 -16.28 8.30
CA LYS A 47 -3.05 -17.62 8.71
C LYS A 47 -3.79 -18.37 7.60
N LYS A 48 -4.43 -17.65 6.68
CA LYS A 48 -5.14 -18.25 5.53
C LYS A 48 -4.22 -18.47 4.33
N LEU A 49 -3.04 -17.85 4.31
CA LEU A 49 -2.02 -18.04 3.28
C LEU A 49 -1.26 -19.36 3.43
N ASP A 50 -1.25 -19.93 4.64
CA ASP A 50 -0.75 -21.28 4.90
C ASP A 50 -1.59 -22.39 4.22
N ASN A 51 -2.70 -22.01 3.57
CA ASN A 51 -3.44 -22.91 2.69
C ASN A 51 -2.90 -22.79 1.25
N PRO A 52 -2.30 -23.84 0.68
CA PRO A 52 -1.65 -23.78 -0.64
C PRO A 52 -2.58 -23.41 -1.81
N SER A 53 -3.90 -23.37 -1.60
CA SER A 53 -4.88 -22.90 -2.59
C SER A 53 -5.16 -21.40 -2.55
N ASN A 54 -4.53 -20.63 -1.64
CA ASN A 54 -4.85 -19.22 -1.42
C ASN A 54 -3.73 -18.31 -1.95
N GLU A 55 -3.88 -17.91 -3.20
CA GLU A 55 -2.93 -17.05 -3.94
C GLU A 55 -3.08 -15.55 -3.61
N ALA A 56 -3.68 -15.20 -2.48
CA ALA A 56 -3.77 -13.80 -2.05
C ALA A 56 -2.38 -13.23 -1.69
N LYS A 57 -2.15 -11.94 -1.93
CA LYS A 57 -0.91 -11.26 -1.52
C LYS A 57 -1.21 -10.14 -0.53
N LEU A 58 -0.33 -9.97 0.45
CA LEU A 58 -0.43 -8.91 1.44
C LEU A 58 0.85 -8.08 1.47
N PHE A 59 0.68 -6.77 1.36
CA PHE A 59 1.74 -5.78 1.34
C PHE A 59 1.55 -4.76 2.45
N PHE A 60 2.65 -4.31 3.05
CA PHE A 60 2.64 -3.38 4.17
C PHE A 60 3.40 -2.11 3.81
N TYR A 61 2.81 -0.96 4.11
CA TYR A 61 3.48 0.32 4.08
C TYR A 61 3.23 1.07 5.39
N PHE A 62 4.31 1.50 6.03
CA PHE A 62 4.27 2.32 7.23
C PHE A 62 4.62 3.76 6.86
N ALA A 63 3.63 4.64 6.90
CA ALA A 63 3.86 6.06 6.71
C ALA A 63 4.56 6.63 7.96
N THR A 64 5.84 6.91 7.82
CA THR A 64 6.64 7.54 8.88
C THR A 64 6.73 9.06 8.63
N PRO A 65 6.74 9.89 9.68
CA PRO A 65 6.88 11.34 9.54
C PRO A 65 8.26 11.78 9.00
N ASP A 66 9.31 11.00 9.25
CA ASP A 66 10.71 11.39 9.08
C ASP A 66 11.33 11.01 7.73
N ILE A 67 10.53 10.78 6.69
CA ILE A 67 11.03 10.15 5.45
C ILE A 67 12.13 10.99 4.75
N LEU A 68 12.29 12.28 5.06
CA LEU A 68 13.18 13.20 4.33
C LEU A 68 13.83 14.28 5.23
N THR A 69 14.35 13.91 6.41
CA THR A 69 15.08 14.85 7.27
C THR A 69 16.38 15.39 6.65
N ASP A 70 16.92 14.71 5.64
CA ASP A 70 18.14 15.15 4.94
C ASP A 70 17.88 16.11 3.77
N ALA A 71 16.61 16.34 3.41
CA ALA A 71 16.22 17.29 2.37
C ALA A 71 15.98 18.68 2.98
N THR A 72 16.99 19.24 3.64
CA THR A 72 16.92 20.50 4.39
C THR A 72 16.62 21.74 3.52
N SER A 73 16.54 21.60 2.20
CA SER A 73 16.19 22.67 1.24
C SER A 73 14.93 22.39 0.40
N ALA A 74 14.28 21.24 0.54
CA ALA A 74 13.14 20.87 -0.30
C ALA A 74 11.85 21.59 0.14
N ASN A 75 11.10 22.13 -0.82
CA ASN A 75 9.79 22.72 -0.53
C ASN A 75 8.71 21.62 -0.30
N GLU A 76 7.55 22.00 0.25
CA GLU A 76 6.46 21.05 0.58
C GLU A 76 5.99 20.22 -0.65
N ALA A 77 6.04 20.81 -1.85
CA ALA A 77 5.64 20.14 -3.08
C ALA A 77 6.63 19.03 -3.46
N GLU A 78 7.93 19.30 -3.37
CA GLU A 78 9.00 18.34 -3.63
C GLU A 78 8.99 17.20 -2.60
N LEU A 79 8.87 17.54 -1.32
CA LEU A 79 8.72 16.56 -0.22
C LEU A 79 7.53 15.62 -0.46
N SER A 80 6.41 16.18 -0.95
CA SER A 80 5.23 15.40 -1.31
C SER A 80 5.51 14.42 -2.44
N GLN A 81 6.20 14.87 -3.51
CA GLN A 81 6.53 14.01 -4.65
C GLN A 81 7.49 12.89 -4.23
N LEU A 82 8.52 13.22 -3.47
CA LEU A 82 9.49 12.24 -2.96
C LEU A 82 8.83 11.18 -2.08
N THR A 83 7.94 11.58 -1.19
CA THR A 83 7.19 10.64 -0.34
C THR A 83 6.28 9.75 -1.19
N LEU A 84 5.54 10.31 -2.16
CA LEU A 84 4.70 9.52 -3.07
C LEU A 84 5.51 8.55 -3.93
N ALA A 85 6.70 8.93 -4.38
CA ALA A 85 7.60 8.02 -5.10
C ALA A 85 8.12 6.91 -4.18
N LYS A 86 8.48 7.23 -2.94
CA LYS A 86 8.96 6.23 -1.97
C LYS A 86 7.86 5.20 -1.69
N VAL A 87 6.63 5.64 -1.40
CA VAL A 87 5.50 4.73 -1.16
C VAL A 87 5.33 3.75 -2.33
N ALA A 88 5.31 4.26 -3.56
CA ALA A 88 5.16 3.43 -4.74
C ALA A 88 6.35 2.48 -4.95
N ARG A 89 7.58 2.94 -4.69
CA ARG A 89 8.79 2.11 -4.73
C ARG A 89 8.73 0.97 -3.71
N ASP A 90 8.39 1.27 -2.46
CA ASP A 90 8.34 0.30 -1.38
C ASP A 90 7.26 -0.78 -1.67
N LEU A 91 6.10 -0.36 -2.18
CA LEU A 91 5.04 -1.28 -2.61
C LEU A 91 5.46 -2.14 -3.80
N LEU A 92 6.05 -1.53 -4.84
CA LEU A 92 6.56 -2.26 -6.01
C LEU A 92 7.61 -3.29 -5.60
N TYR A 93 8.59 -2.88 -4.79
CA TYR A 93 9.61 -3.77 -4.27
C TYR A 93 8.99 -4.94 -3.48
N SER A 94 8.01 -4.65 -2.63
CA SER A 94 7.33 -5.68 -1.86
C SER A 94 6.54 -6.66 -2.73
N ILE A 95 5.94 -6.21 -3.84
CA ILE A 95 5.24 -7.08 -4.80
C ILE A 95 6.23 -7.95 -5.57
N LEU A 96 7.24 -7.33 -6.16
CA LEU A 96 8.21 -8.00 -7.03
C LEU A 96 9.10 -8.99 -6.25
N SER A 97 9.37 -8.73 -4.98
CA SER A 97 10.10 -9.67 -4.12
C SER A 97 9.29 -10.92 -3.73
N GLN A 98 7.96 -10.87 -3.83
CA GLN A 98 7.08 -12.01 -3.52
C GLN A 98 6.68 -12.84 -4.75
N ASP A 99 6.89 -12.33 -5.96
CA ASP A 99 6.60 -13.02 -7.22
C ASP A 99 7.43 -12.43 -8.37
N GLU A 100 8.48 -13.14 -8.76
CA GLU A 100 9.38 -12.72 -9.85
C GLU A 100 8.68 -12.69 -11.22
N ASN A 101 7.57 -13.42 -11.39
CA ASN A 101 6.84 -13.43 -12.67
C ASN A 101 6.17 -12.07 -12.95
N LEU A 102 5.89 -11.30 -11.90
CA LEU A 102 5.33 -9.94 -12.01
C LEU A 102 6.35 -8.91 -12.52
N PHE A 103 7.63 -9.27 -12.57
CA PHE A 103 8.68 -8.43 -13.13
C PHE A 103 8.50 -8.18 -14.63
N GLY A 104 7.77 -9.04 -15.34
CA GLY A 104 7.46 -8.88 -16.76
C GLY A 104 6.84 -7.52 -17.10
N GLY A 105 5.86 -7.08 -16.29
CA GLY A 105 5.19 -5.79 -16.45
C GLY A 105 6.12 -4.58 -16.19
N CYS A 106 7.00 -4.68 -15.19
CA CYS A 106 7.98 -3.65 -14.85
C CYS A 106 9.07 -3.51 -15.92
N LYS A 107 9.50 -4.61 -16.53
CA LYS A 107 10.63 -4.65 -17.49
C LYS A 107 10.38 -3.78 -18.71
N ALA A 108 9.14 -3.70 -19.20
CA ALA A 108 8.78 -2.85 -20.33
C ALA A 108 8.97 -1.36 -20.00
N GLU A 109 8.44 -0.90 -18.87
CA GLU A 109 8.53 0.52 -18.48
C GLU A 109 9.95 0.91 -18.04
N LEU A 110 10.69 0.00 -17.38
CA LEU A 110 12.11 0.16 -17.07
C LEU A 110 12.96 0.39 -18.34
N LYS A 111 12.70 -0.37 -19.41
CA LYS A 111 13.38 -0.18 -20.70
C LYS A 111 13.08 1.17 -21.34
N THR A 112 11.86 1.69 -21.17
CA THR A 112 11.45 2.98 -21.76
C THR A 112 11.98 4.18 -20.98
N GLN A 113 12.07 4.09 -19.65
CA GLN A 113 12.35 5.24 -18.78
C GLN A 113 13.74 5.24 -18.14
N GLY A 114 14.47 4.12 -18.15
CA GLY A 114 15.80 3.99 -17.53
C GLY A 114 15.78 4.31 -16.03
N GLU A 115 16.87 4.91 -15.52
CA GLU A 115 17.02 5.24 -14.09
C GLU A 115 15.99 6.26 -13.57
N ARG A 116 15.45 7.11 -14.46
CA ARG A 116 14.40 8.09 -14.11
C ARG A 116 13.10 7.43 -13.67
N PHE A 117 12.92 6.14 -13.97
CA PHE A 117 11.81 5.35 -13.49
C PHE A 117 11.68 5.41 -11.95
N PHE A 118 12.80 5.30 -11.22
CA PHE A 118 12.78 5.23 -9.76
C PHE A 118 12.62 6.58 -9.07
N THR A 119 12.72 7.69 -9.81
CA THR A 119 12.62 9.04 -9.26
C THR A 119 11.32 9.75 -9.63
N ASN A 120 10.60 9.29 -10.66
CA ASN A 120 9.32 9.86 -11.07
C ASN A 120 8.12 9.16 -10.37
N PRO A 121 7.39 9.85 -9.47
CA PRO A 121 6.23 9.27 -8.80
C PRO A 121 5.16 8.78 -9.77
N ASN A 122 4.85 9.54 -10.83
CA ASN A 122 3.78 9.16 -11.77
C ASN A 122 4.08 7.83 -12.47
N SER A 123 5.32 7.63 -12.89
CA SER A 123 5.77 6.40 -13.54
C SER A 123 5.69 5.21 -12.59
N LEU A 124 6.15 5.38 -11.34
CA LEU A 124 6.08 4.34 -10.32
C LEU A 124 4.63 3.94 -10.03
N TRP A 125 3.73 4.90 -9.84
CA TRP A 125 2.31 4.61 -9.61
C TRP A 125 1.63 3.96 -10.82
N LYS A 126 2.02 4.32 -12.05
CA LYS A 126 1.52 3.69 -13.28
C LYS A 126 1.93 2.22 -13.36
N VAL A 127 3.19 1.91 -13.06
CA VAL A 127 3.67 0.52 -13.06
C VAL A 127 3.08 -0.27 -11.90
N LEU A 128 2.98 0.32 -10.72
CA LEU A 128 2.32 -0.31 -9.57
C LEU A 128 0.89 -0.74 -9.91
N ARG A 129 0.12 0.14 -10.57
CA ARG A 129 -1.21 -0.19 -11.09
C ARG A 129 -1.14 -1.39 -12.04
N LYS A 130 -0.29 -1.32 -13.06
CA LYS A 130 -0.19 -2.39 -14.06
C LYS A 130 0.18 -3.73 -13.44
N VAL A 131 1.11 -3.75 -12.49
CA VAL A 131 1.51 -4.96 -11.76
C VAL A 131 0.34 -5.55 -10.97
N ILE A 132 -0.47 -4.70 -10.33
CA ILE A 132 -1.68 -5.14 -9.62
C ILE A 132 -2.75 -5.67 -10.58
N GLU A 133 -2.93 -5.01 -11.74
CA GLU A 133 -3.89 -5.43 -12.78
C GLU A 133 -3.47 -6.73 -13.49
N ASP A 134 -2.17 -6.93 -13.70
CA ASP A 134 -1.61 -8.15 -14.31
C ASP A 134 -1.61 -9.34 -13.32
N TYR A 135 -1.87 -9.10 -12.03
CA TYR A 135 -1.95 -10.13 -11.01
C TYR A 135 -3.30 -10.87 -11.08
N GLN A 136 -3.32 -12.02 -11.76
CA GLN A 136 -4.54 -12.79 -12.02
C GLN A 136 -4.79 -13.95 -11.04
N THR A 137 -3.84 -14.22 -10.16
CA THR A 137 -3.83 -15.39 -9.28
C THR A 137 -4.68 -15.18 -8.03
N GLY A 138 -4.82 -13.94 -7.55
CA GLY A 138 -5.69 -13.70 -6.40
C GLY A 138 -5.87 -12.23 -6.04
N PRO A 139 -6.61 -11.95 -4.96
CA PRO A 139 -6.78 -10.59 -4.46
C PRO A 139 -5.48 -10.04 -3.85
N VAL A 140 -5.21 -8.77 -4.12
CA VAL A 140 -4.10 -8.01 -3.53
C VAL A 140 -4.59 -7.15 -2.37
N TYR A 141 -3.96 -7.30 -1.21
CA TYR A 141 -4.23 -6.50 -0.01
C TYR A 141 -3.06 -5.57 0.27
N ILE A 142 -3.36 -4.29 0.46
CA ILE A 142 -2.38 -3.28 0.83
C ILE A 142 -2.79 -2.71 2.19
N LEU A 143 -1.95 -2.94 3.21
CA LEU A 143 -2.10 -2.34 4.52
C LEU A 143 -1.24 -1.09 4.62
N ILE A 144 -1.87 0.02 4.96
CA ILE A 144 -1.18 1.30 5.16
C ILE A 144 -1.47 1.82 6.55
N ASP A 145 -0.41 1.96 7.36
CA ASP A 145 -0.50 2.50 8.72
C ASP A 145 0.18 3.86 8.82
N GLY A 146 -0.27 4.71 9.75
CA GLY A 146 0.33 6.01 10.04
C GLY A 146 0.02 7.14 9.06
N ILE A 147 -1.02 7.02 8.21
CA ILE A 147 -1.39 8.09 7.24
C ILE A 147 -1.68 9.42 7.93
N ASP A 148 -2.18 9.40 9.17
CA ASP A 148 -2.45 10.56 10.01
C ASP A 148 -1.18 11.33 10.42
N GLY A 149 -0.02 10.68 10.39
CA GLY A 149 1.28 11.33 10.62
C GLY A 149 1.77 12.18 9.43
N LEU A 150 1.14 12.06 8.26
CA LEU A 150 1.54 12.82 7.07
C LEU A 150 1.02 14.26 7.12
N LYS A 151 1.96 15.21 7.06
CA LYS A 151 1.68 16.65 7.17
C LYS A 151 1.03 17.23 5.90
N GLY A 152 0.37 18.38 6.07
CA GLY A 152 -0.17 19.19 4.98
C GLY A 152 -1.20 18.44 4.13
N THR A 153 -1.08 18.57 2.80
CA THR A 153 -2.01 17.94 1.85
C THR A 153 -1.61 16.52 1.44
N LEU A 154 -0.52 15.98 2.00
CA LEU A 154 0.10 14.74 1.55
C LEU A 154 -0.79 13.52 1.80
N HIS A 155 -1.43 13.40 2.98
CA HIS A 155 -2.36 12.28 3.24
C HIS A 155 -3.45 12.20 2.16
N ARG A 156 -3.96 13.35 1.70
CA ARG A 156 -5.04 13.41 0.72
C ARG A 156 -4.55 13.05 -0.67
N LYS A 157 -3.34 13.50 -1.04
CA LYS A 157 -2.69 13.10 -2.28
C LYS A 157 -2.43 11.60 -2.32
N LEU A 158 -1.92 11.03 -1.21
CA LEU A 158 -1.67 9.60 -1.09
C LEU A 158 -2.96 8.79 -1.21
N ILE A 159 -4.02 9.16 -0.46
CA ILE A 159 -5.32 8.50 -0.55
C ILE A 159 -5.87 8.54 -1.99
N ARG A 160 -5.78 9.68 -2.68
CA ARG A 160 -6.20 9.79 -4.09
C ARG A 160 -5.42 8.86 -5.02
N ARG A 161 -4.11 8.69 -4.79
CA ARG A 161 -3.29 7.76 -5.59
C ARG A 161 -3.69 6.31 -5.34
N ILE A 162 -3.93 5.93 -4.09
CA ILE A 162 -4.36 4.58 -3.71
C ILE A 162 -5.75 4.28 -4.28
N LEU A 163 -6.71 5.20 -4.13
CA LEU A 163 -8.03 5.07 -4.74
C LEU A 163 -7.94 4.98 -6.27
N GLY A 164 -6.92 5.59 -6.85
CA GLY A 164 -6.63 5.43 -8.27
C GLY A 164 -6.28 4.00 -8.65
N LEU A 165 -5.64 3.21 -7.78
CA LEU A 165 -5.25 1.81 -8.06
C LEU A 165 -6.44 0.84 -8.12
N MET A 166 -7.63 1.29 -7.72
CA MET A 166 -8.82 0.47 -7.51
C MET A 166 -9.71 0.35 -8.74
#